data_AF-A0A3D4R6B6-F1
#
_entry.id   AF-A0A3D4R6B6-F1
#
_cell.length_a   1.000
_cell.length_b   1.000
_cell.length_c   1.000
_cell.angle_alpha   90.00
_cell.angle_beta   90.00
_cell.angle_gamma   90.00
#
_symmetry.space_group_name_H-M   'P 1'
#
loop_
_entity.id
_entity.type
_entity.pdbx_description
1 polymer ?
#
loop_
_entity_poly.entity_id
_entity_poly.type
_entity_poly.pdbx_seq_one_letter_code
_entity_poly.pdbx_strand_id
1 'polypeptide(L)'
;MEPLYTRRSLYILLVLGFLVSTLFFGLSLVKQRQELREKAAGATVFTVKPNKTYLAVNDEVVIDVEMSTGADQVTIVDLVINFDPNVFDAISLSNTGYLPTTFAGPTFNNGQARIVVAAGLEEPKQGQETIVQLVLQSKIPVATTQIDLKGTRARAYGQGETDVVASLIPAIIVVTAEETIQQPQTTLSMFPVTLSVSSGQRFYLPVKMNTNGNKVTGVDLVVLYDTNYFDGKNISKGGFLPTEFTSGTVVDGVAKIATVSLVSQPVVGEGIIAVLEFEAKTTGTTTVSIDASTQISGLGGDPNLLAARESSTITIGQVAISPGIGGTCVAAVPSIPSNFTARTGSSNKVELSWSSVSNVTHYGIVYGLSPGVYIYGAANVGNTTQFTVTGLASSTRYYFAVFAANDCAASGFSTEANALSSTSTGGGTIKKTSPSSALRTSPQPSFVPIDPNQPNPFLQTGTQPSPTLAPLFVSVPPETQEAASGSGILSLLTPVRLVIIALILLLGGAILYLTFHKSSVES
;
A
#
# COMPACT_ATOMS: atom_id res chain seq x y z
N MET A 1 -57.25 -44.11 -40.15
CA MET A 1 -56.06 -43.28 -39.91
C MET A 1 -56.54 -41.84 -39.78
N GLU A 2 -56.47 -41.27 -38.57
CA GLU A 2 -56.26 -39.85 -38.23
C GLU A 2 -56.39 -39.68 -36.69
N PRO A 3 -55.69 -38.72 -36.06
CA PRO A 3 -54.87 -39.04 -34.90
C PRO A 3 -55.44 -38.49 -33.59
N LEU A 4 -55.76 -39.38 -32.65
CA LEU A 4 -56.05 -39.02 -31.25
C LEU A 4 -54.79 -38.56 -30.48
N TYR A 5 -53.60 -38.66 -31.10
CA TYR A 5 -52.32 -38.26 -30.51
C TYR A 5 -52.13 -36.73 -30.44
N THR A 6 -52.83 -35.97 -31.31
CA THR A 6 -52.59 -34.53 -31.48
C THR A 6 -53.15 -33.70 -30.34
N ARG A 7 -54.31 -34.07 -29.77
CA ARG A 7 -54.96 -33.29 -28.69
C ARG A 7 -54.21 -33.37 -27.36
N ARG A 8 -53.79 -34.57 -26.94
CA ARG A 8 -53.00 -34.73 -25.69
C ARG A 8 -51.63 -34.09 -25.81
N SER A 9 -50.97 -34.19 -26.96
CA SER A 9 -49.69 -33.51 -27.21
C SER A 9 -49.85 -31.99 -27.19
N LEU A 10 -50.94 -31.45 -27.74
CA LEU A 10 -51.25 -30.02 -27.70
C LEU A 10 -51.48 -29.51 -26.26
N TYR A 11 -52.21 -30.26 -25.43
CA TYR A 11 -52.41 -29.89 -24.01
C TYR A 11 -51.10 -29.90 -23.23
N ILE A 12 -50.24 -30.90 -23.45
CA ILE A 12 -48.92 -30.97 -22.79
C ILE A 12 -48.03 -29.79 -23.23
N LEU A 13 -48.04 -29.43 -24.52
CA LEU A 13 -47.29 -28.27 -25.03
C LEU A 13 -47.82 -26.94 -24.50
N LEU A 14 -49.14 -26.79 -24.34
CA LEU A 14 -49.73 -25.59 -23.75
C LEU A 14 -49.39 -25.44 -22.26
N VAL A 15 -49.44 -26.54 -21.50
CA VAL A 15 -49.05 -26.55 -20.08
C VAL A 15 -47.55 -26.26 -19.93
N LEU A 16 -46.70 -26.87 -20.76
CA LEU A 16 -45.26 -26.61 -20.75
C LEU A 16 -44.95 -25.15 -21.14
N GLY A 17 -45.63 -24.61 -22.15
CA GLY A 17 -45.51 -23.21 -22.55
C GLY A 17 -45.91 -22.24 -21.43
N PHE A 18 -46.99 -22.53 -20.71
CA PHE A 18 -47.41 -21.72 -19.57
C PHE A 18 -46.41 -21.80 -18.40
N LEU A 19 -45.83 -22.98 -18.15
CA LEU A 19 -44.86 -23.19 -17.08
C LEU A 19 -43.52 -22.48 -17.38
N VAL A 20 -43.07 -22.52 -18.64
CA VAL A 20 -41.89 -21.75 -19.08
C VAL A 20 -42.17 -20.24 -19.03
N SER A 21 -43.35 -19.79 -19.46
CA SER A 21 -43.72 -18.37 -19.41
C SER A 21 -43.80 -17.84 -17.98
N THR A 22 -44.35 -18.61 -17.04
CA THR A 22 -44.43 -18.21 -15.63
C THR A 22 -43.07 -18.22 -14.94
N LEU A 23 -42.17 -19.15 -15.31
CA LEU A 23 -40.78 -19.15 -14.85
C LEU A 23 -40.02 -17.93 -15.38
N PHE A 24 -40.17 -17.60 -16.66
CA PHE A 24 -39.50 -16.44 -17.29
C PHE A 24 -40.02 -15.11 -16.72
N PHE A 25 -41.34 -14.99 -16.54
CA PHE A 25 -41.95 -13.82 -15.92
C PHE A 25 -41.55 -13.70 -14.44
N GLY A 26 -41.47 -14.82 -13.71
CA GLY A 26 -40.97 -14.87 -12.33
C GLY A 26 -39.51 -14.42 -12.23
N LEU A 27 -38.64 -14.91 -13.11
CA LEU A 27 -37.23 -14.49 -13.20
C LEU A 27 -37.11 -13.00 -13.55
N SER A 28 -37.94 -12.50 -14.47
CA SER A 28 -37.97 -11.07 -14.82
C SER A 28 -38.40 -10.21 -13.65
N LEU A 29 -39.41 -10.62 -12.87
CA LEU A 29 -39.85 -9.91 -11.67
C LEU A 29 -38.82 -9.97 -10.54
N VAL A 30 -38.09 -11.08 -10.38
CA VAL A 30 -37.00 -11.20 -9.42
C VAL A 30 -35.84 -10.29 -9.82
N LYS A 31 -35.45 -10.28 -11.10
CA LYS A 31 -34.39 -9.41 -11.63
C LYS A 31 -34.78 -7.93 -11.49
N GLN A 32 -36.00 -7.57 -11.85
CA GLN A 32 -36.53 -6.22 -11.68
C GLN A 32 -36.57 -5.80 -10.20
N ARG A 33 -36.93 -6.73 -9.29
CA ARG A 33 -36.85 -6.49 -7.84
C ARG A 33 -35.40 -6.42 -7.33
N GLN A 34 -34.44 -7.11 -7.94
CA GLN A 34 -33.02 -7.00 -7.60
C GLN A 34 -32.44 -5.67 -8.06
N GLU A 35 -32.72 -5.23 -9.28
CA GLU A 35 -32.31 -3.92 -9.80
C GLU A 35 -32.95 -2.77 -8.99
N LEU A 36 -34.20 -2.92 -8.55
CA LEU A 36 -34.84 -1.99 -7.62
C LEU A 36 -34.24 -2.04 -6.21
N ARG A 37 -33.79 -3.20 -5.73
CA ARG A 37 -33.10 -3.34 -4.42
C ARG A 37 -31.68 -2.77 -4.46
N GLU A 38 -31.01 -2.87 -5.60
CA GLU A 38 -29.69 -2.29 -5.86
C GLU A 38 -29.77 -0.75 -5.95
N LYS A 39 -30.89 -0.21 -6.47
CA LYS A 39 -31.21 1.23 -6.42
C LYS A 39 -31.79 1.72 -5.08
N ALA A 40 -32.18 0.84 -4.17
CA ALA A 40 -32.84 1.19 -2.90
C ALA A 40 -31.93 1.08 -1.67
N ALA A 41 -30.67 0.67 -1.82
CA ALA A 41 -29.65 0.87 -0.80
C ALA A 41 -29.06 2.28 -1.02
N GLY A 42 -29.02 3.11 0.04
CA GLY A 42 -28.42 4.45 -0.06
C GLY A 42 -27.04 4.38 -0.70
N ALA A 43 -26.74 5.30 -1.61
CA ALA A 43 -25.45 5.35 -2.31
C ALA A 43 -24.57 6.50 -1.82
N THR A 44 -25.13 7.44 -1.04
CA THR A 44 -24.42 8.65 -0.65
C THR A 44 -23.40 8.38 0.47
N VAL A 45 -22.13 8.61 0.20
CA VAL A 45 -21.00 8.45 1.14
C VAL A 45 -20.44 9.83 1.48
N PHE A 46 -20.15 10.06 2.76
CA PHE A 46 -19.41 11.24 3.20
C PHE A 46 -18.02 10.85 3.73
N THR A 47 -17.01 11.60 3.33
CA THR A 47 -15.61 11.35 3.71
C THR A 47 -14.99 12.59 4.33
N VAL A 48 -14.35 12.42 5.48
CA VAL A 48 -13.55 13.46 6.14
C VAL A 48 -12.14 13.47 5.54
N LYS A 49 -11.71 14.59 4.98
CA LYS A 49 -10.38 14.79 4.37
C LYS A 49 -9.65 15.96 5.02
N PRO A 50 -8.87 15.73 6.09
CA PRO A 50 -8.02 16.77 6.65
C PRO A 50 -6.83 17.04 5.72
N ASN A 51 -6.41 18.29 5.60
CA ASN A 51 -5.21 18.68 4.87
C ASN A 51 -3.90 18.25 5.57
N LYS A 52 -3.99 17.85 6.85
CA LYS A 52 -2.91 17.35 7.69
C LYS A 52 -3.44 16.28 8.64
N THR A 53 -2.70 15.19 8.81
CA THR A 53 -3.01 14.13 9.79
C THR A 53 -2.09 14.14 11.01
N TYR A 54 -1.05 14.99 11.01
CA TYR A 54 -0.13 15.23 12.11
C TYR A 54 -0.06 16.72 12.39
N LEU A 55 -0.29 17.11 13.64
CA LEU A 55 -0.34 18.50 14.08
C LEU A 55 0.57 18.69 15.29
N ALA A 56 1.32 19.79 15.30
CA ALA A 56 1.85 20.32 16.55
C ALA A 56 0.70 20.95 17.36
N VAL A 57 0.87 21.10 18.67
CA VAL A 57 -0.04 21.93 19.49
C VAL A 57 -0.09 23.36 18.92
N ASN A 58 -1.28 23.97 18.90
CA ASN A 58 -1.60 25.27 18.30
C ASN A 58 -1.59 25.33 16.76
N ASP A 59 -1.27 24.23 16.06
CA ASP A 59 -1.36 24.17 14.60
C ASP A 59 -2.82 24.11 14.13
N GLU A 60 -3.07 24.68 12.95
CA GLU A 60 -4.39 24.65 12.31
C GLU A 60 -4.48 23.50 11.30
N VAL A 61 -5.63 22.84 11.31
CA VAL A 61 -6.02 21.82 10.32
C VAL A 61 -7.29 22.25 9.61
N VAL A 62 -7.27 22.13 8.29
CA VAL A 62 -8.42 22.37 7.41
C VAL A 62 -8.99 21.01 7.06
N ILE A 63 -10.28 20.82 7.28
CA ILE A 63 -10.98 19.57 7.08
C ILE A 63 -12.06 19.78 6.03
N ASP A 64 -11.84 19.15 4.87
CA ASP A 64 -12.82 19.10 3.81
C ASP A 64 -13.74 17.91 4.03
N VAL A 65 -15.05 18.14 3.96
CA VAL A 65 -16.05 17.06 3.94
C VAL A 65 -16.53 16.86 2.51
N GLU A 66 -16.12 15.73 1.93
CA GLU A 66 -16.51 15.33 0.59
C GLU A 66 -17.78 14.49 0.61
N MET A 67 -18.71 14.80 -0.29
CA MET A 67 -19.93 14.04 -0.53
C MET A 67 -19.80 13.32 -1.87
N SER A 68 -19.98 11.99 -1.90
CA SER A 68 -20.09 11.18 -3.11
C SER A 68 -21.47 10.57 -3.18
N THR A 69 -22.31 11.01 -4.12
CA THR A 69 -23.75 10.68 -4.11
C THR A 69 -24.12 9.39 -4.85
N GLY A 70 -23.19 8.80 -5.62
CA GLY A 70 -23.52 7.67 -6.50
C GLY A 70 -24.68 7.99 -7.45
N ALA A 71 -25.78 7.22 -7.37
CA ALA A 71 -26.99 7.46 -8.15
C ALA A 71 -27.95 8.50 -7.52
N ASP A 72 -27.71 8.90 -6.28
CA ASP A 72 -28.59 9.82 -5.56
C ASP A 72 -28.44 11.26 -6.07
N GLN A 73 -29.58 11.94 -6.18
CA GLN A 73 -29.67 13.37 -6.48
C GLN A 73 -29.94 14.13 -5.19
N VAL A 74 -28.88 14.50 -4.46
CA VAL A 74 -28.96 15.07 -3.12
C VAL A 74 -29.47 16.51 -3.17
N THR A 75 -30.40 16.83 -2.29
CA THR A 75 -31.06 18.14 -2.19
C THR A 75 -30.72 18.87 -0.90
N ILE A 76 -30.57 18.16 0.21
CA ILE A 76 -30.24 18.76 1.50
C ILE A 76 -29.38 17.80 2.32
N VAL A 77 -28.42 18.37 3.04
CA VAL A 77 -27.53 17.68 3.96
C VAL A 77 -27.55 18.41 5.29
N ASP A 78 -27.94 17.70 6.35
CA ASP A 78 -27.73 18.12 7.73
C ASP A 78 -26.41 17.51 8.19
N LEU A 79 -25.34 18.28 8.10
CA LEU A 79 -23.98 17.81 8.32
C LEU A 79 -23.58 18.02 9.78
N VAL A 80 -23.12 16.94 10.42
CA VAL A 80 -22.63 16.91 11.80
C VAL A 80 -21.21 16.40 11.81
N ILE A 81 -20.26 17.22 12.25
CA ILE A 81 -18.84 16.89 12.38
C ILE A 81 -18.49 16.83 13.86
N ASN A 82 -18.07 15.66 14.35
CA ASN A 82 -17.69 15.44 15.73
C ASN A 82 -16.15 15.36 15.85
N PHE A 83 -15.61 16.04 16.86
CA PHE A 83 -14.20 16.08 17.22
C PHE A 83 -14.05 16.14 18.74
N ASP A 84 -12.88 15.79 19.28
CA ASP A 84 -12.64 15.89 20.74
C ASP A 84 -12.42 17.36 21.14
N PRO A 85 -13.32 17.97 21.96
CA PRO A 85 -13.20 19.38 22.36
C PRO A 85 -12.03 19.66 23.33
N ASN A 86 -11.46 18.61 23.93
CA ASN A 86 -10.24 18.75 24.72
C ASN A 86 -9.02 18.89 23.81
N VAL A 87 -9.06 18.28 22.63
CA VAL A 87 -7.94 18.26 21.68
C VAL A 87 -8.02 19.41 20.68
N PHE A 88 -9.22 19.87 20.30
CA PHE A 88 -9.40 20.90 19.29
C PHE A 88 -10.33 22.03 19.73
N ASP A 89 -9.98 23.25 19.33
CA ASP A 89 -10.89 24.40 19.28
C ASP A 89 -11.36 24.60 17.83
N ALA A 90 -12.66 24.79 17.63
CA ALA A 90 -13.18 25.07 16.30
C ALA A 90 -13.05 26.56 15.97
N ILE A 91 -12.42 26.85 14.84
CA ILE A 91 -12.19 28.22 14.36
C ILE A 91 -13.32 28.66 13.44
N SER A 92 -13.58 27.89 12.38
CA SER A 92 -14.58 28.27 11.38
C SER A 92 -15.19 27.06 10.67
N LEU A 93 -16.41 27.24 10.16
CA LEU A 93 -17.13 26.25 9.37
C LEU A 93 -17.81 26.98 8.23
N SER A 94 -17.46 26.61 6.99
CA SER A 94 -17.92 27.30 5.78
C SER A 94 -18.47 26.32 4.75
N ASN A 95 -19.44 26.79 3.98
CA ASN A 95 -19.97 26.09 2.82
C ASN A 95 -19.10 26.42 1.60
N THR A 96 -18.70 25.41 0.83
CA THR A 96 -17.86 25.58 -0.38
C THR A 96 -18.65 26.08 -1.59
N GLY A 97 -19.98 25.98 -1.56
CA GLY A 97 -20.88 26.44 -2.60
C GLY A 97 -21.40 25.35 -3.54
N TYR A 98 -20.95 24.09 -3.41
CA TYR A 98 -21.49 22.97 -4.21
C TYR A 98 -22.98 22.75 -3.92
N LEU A 99 -23.37 22.81 -2.64
CA LEU A 99 -24.74 22.96 -2.19
C LEU A 99 -24.93 24.44 -1.80
N PRO A 100 -25.40 25.31 -2.71
CA PRO A 100 -25.20 26.76 -2.61
C PRO A 100 -25.92 27.42 -1.43
N THR A 101 -26.95 26.79 -0.88
CA THR A 101 -27.78 27.39 0.16
C THR A 101 -27.40 26.86 1.53
N THR A 102 -27.02 27.74 2.45
CA THR A 102 -26.93 27.39 3.87
C THR A 102 -28.29 27.61 4.53
N PHE A 103 -28.97 26.53 4.89
CA PHE A 103 -30.32 26.56 5.47
C PHE A 103 -30.30 26.80 6.99
N ALA A 104 -29.27 26.29 7.69
CA ALA A 104 -29.07 26.51 9.13
C ALA A 104 -27.59 26.34 9.52
N GLY A 105 -27.19 26.93 10.65
CA GLY A 105 -25.79 26.95 11.09
C GLY A 105 -24.93 27.99 10.33
N PRO A 106 -23.60 28.01 10.57
CA PRO A 106 -22.83 27.08 11.37
C PRO A 106 -23.08 27.23 12.88
N THR A 107 -23.05 26.12 13.62
CA THR A 107 -23.07 26.11 15.09
C THR A 107 -21.95 25.25 15.64
N PHE A 108 -21.35 25.68 16.76
CA PHE A 108 -20.32 24.94 17.48
C PHE A 108 -20.80 24.64 18.91
N ASN A 109 -20.93 23.35 19.23
CA ASN A 109 -21.36 22.88 20.54
C ASN A 109 -20.36 21.83 21.04
N ASN A 110 -19.44 22.26 21.92
CA ASN A 110 -18.50 21.42 22.68
C ASN A 110 -18.14 20.06 22.04
N GLY A 111 -17.37 20.07 20.94
CA GLY A 111 -16.94 18.87 20.22
C GLY A 111 -17.80 18.52 19.00
N GLN A 112 -18.77 19.36 18.65
CA GLN A 112 -19.62 19.19 17.48
C GLN A 112 -19.72 20.50 16.68
N ALA A 113 -19.44 20.42 15.38
CA ALA A 113 -19.71 21.46 14.40
C ALA A 113 -20.86 21.00 13.51
N ARG A 114 -21.89 21.83 13.33
CA ARG A 114 -23.08 21.48 12.55
C ARG A 114 -23.45 22.59 11.57
N ILE A 115 -23.79 22.20 10.34
CA ILE A 115 -24.29 23.09 9.29
C ILE A 115 -25.29 22.32 8.43
N VAL A 116 -26.36 22.99 7.99
CA VAL A 116 -27.34 22.43 7.05
C VAL A 116 -27.17 23.15 5.72
N VAL A 117 -26.78 22.40 4.70
CA VAL A 117 -26.56 22.91 3.34
C VAL A 117 -27.52 22.25 2.35
N ALA A 118 -27.96 22.99 1.35
CA ALA A 118 -28.98 22.56 0.42
C ALA A 118 -28.72 23.02 -1.02
N ALA A 119 -29.22 22.25 -1.97
CA ALA A 119 -29.39 22.61 -3.36
C ALA A 119 -30.85 23.02 -3.63
N GLY A 120 -31.07 23.71 -4.75
CA GLY A 120 -32.42 24.02 -5.21
C GLY A 120 -33.20 22.74 -5.52
N LEU A 121 -34.51 22.73 -5.27
CA LEU A 121 -35.37 21.58 -5.56
C LEU A 121 -35.46 21.27 -7.06
N GLU A 122 -35.18 22.26 -7.92
CA GLU A 122 -35.13 22.12 -9.38
C GLU A 122 -33.71 21.83 -9.89
N GLU A 123 -32.69 21.89 -9.01
CA GLU A 123 -31.28 21.64 -9.34
C GLU A 123 -30.61 20.75 -8.28
N PRO A 124 -31.09 19.51 -8.07
CA PRO A 124 -30.44 18.60 -7.13
C PRO A 124 -29.02 18.28 -7.60
N LYS A 125 -28.10 18.07 -6.66
CA LYS A 125 -26.70 17.81 -6.98
C LYS A 125 -26.40 16.31 -6.96
N GLN A 126 -25.63 15.87 -7.96
CA GLN A 126 -25.15 14.51 -8.09
C GLN A 126 -23.68 14.54 -8.52
N GLY A 127 -22.85 13.72 -7.88
CA GLY A 127 -21.42 13.67 -8.15
C GLY A 127 -20.59 13.50 -6.88
N GLN A 128 -19.31 13.81 -6.98
CA GLN A 128 -18.36 13.75 -5.88
C GLN A 128 -17.66 15.11 -5.74
N GLU A 129 -17.89 15.81 -4.63
CA GLU A 129 -17.33 17.15 -4.42
C GLU A 129 -17.25 17.49 -2.91
N THR A 130 -16.36 18.42 -2.54
CA THR A 130 -16.33 18.98 -1.18
C THR A 130 -17.51 19.93 -0.98
N ILE A 131 -18.30 19.72 0.07
CA ILE A 131 -19.49 20.53 0.37
C ILE A 131 -19.27 21.54 1.50
N VAL A 132 -18.35 21.23 2.43
CA VAL A 132 -18.13 22.01 3.65
C VAL A 132 -16.66 21.92 4.02
N GLN A 133 -16.12 23.02 4.54
CA GLN A 133 -14.78 23.12 5.08
C GLN A 133 -14.84 23.55 6.56
N LEU A 134 -14.19 22.80 7.45
CA LEU A 134 -14.05 23.07 8.87
C LEU A 134 -12.58 23.37 9.19
N VAL A 135 -12.32 24.44 9.94
CA VAL A 135 -10.97 24.75 10.45
C VAL A 135 -10.95 24.51 11.95
N LEU A 136 -10.00 23.69 12.42
CA LEU A 136 -9.76 23.42 13.83
C LEU A 136 -8.34 23.82 14.21
N GLN A 137 -8.15 24.29 15.45
CA GLN A 137 -6.85 24.49 16.07
C GLN A 137 -6.60 23.43 17.13
N SER A 138 -5.43 22.80 17.12
CA SER A 138 -5.06 21.80 18.12
C SER A 138 -4.67 22.44 19.47
N LYS A 139 -4.98 21.78 20.59
CA LYS A 139 -4.81 22.28 21.97
C LYS A 139 -3.94 21.38 22.84
N ILE A 140 -4.21 20.08 22.79
CA ILE A 140 -3.62 19.09 23.70
C ILE A 140 -2.99 17.99 22.85
N PRO A 141 -1.74 17.58 23.15
CA PRO A 141 -1.12 16.47 22.46
C PRO A 141 -1.85 15.16 22.77
N VAL A 142 -2.11 14.37 21.73
CA VAL A 142 -2.74 13.06 21.79
C VAL A 142 -2.18 12.16 20.69
N ALA A 143 -1.84 10.92 21.05
CA ALA A 143 -1.24 9.96 20.12
C ALA A 143 -2.12 9.66 18.90
N THR A 144 -3.45 9.63 19.08
CA THR A 144 -4.45 9.58 18.01
C THR A 144 -5.77 10.16 18.51
N THR A 145 -6.46 10.93 17.68
CA THR A 145 -7.84 11.37 17.85
C THR A 145 -8.60 11.21 16.53
N GLN A 146 -9.92 11.11 16.57
CA GLN A 146 -10.75 10.85 15.39
C GLN A 146 -11.70 12.02 15.15
N ILE A 147 -11.89 12.35 13.87
CA ILE A 147 -12.96 13.22 13.40
C ILE A 147 -13.96 12.36 12.63
N ASP A 148 -15.22 12.35 13.08
CA ASP A 148 -16.28 11.56 12.47
C ASP A 148 -17.51 12.39 12.13
N LEU A 149 -18.39 11.78 11.34
CA LEU A 149 -19.59 12.45 10.81
C LEU A 149 -20.89 11.92 11.40
N LYS A 150 -20.84 11.25 12.57
CA LYS A 150 -22.02 10.62 13.17
C LYS A 150 -23.12 11.65 13.41
N GLY A 151 -24.34 11.29 12.99
CA GLY A 151 -25.51 12.17 13.05
C GLY A 151 -25.77 12.93 11.75
N THR A 152 -24.85 12.88 10.78
CA THR A 152 -25.08 13.44 9.44
C THR A 152 -26.23 12.71 8.74
N ARG A 153 -27.10 13.50 8.10
CA ARG A 153 -28.24 13.01 7.31
C ARG A 153 -28.27 13.69 5.95
N ALA A 154 -28.70 12.98 4.93
CA ALA A 154 -28.89 13.55 3.60
C ALA A 154 -30.24 13.12 3.03
N ARG A 155 -30.86 13.99 2.23
CA ARG A 155 -32.09 13.65 1.49
C ARG A 155 -31.88 13.86 0.00
N ALA A 156 -32.42 12.94 -0.79
CA ALA A 156 -32.41 13.02 -2.25
C ALA A 156 -33.78 13.39 -2.82
N TYR A 157 -33.75 13.96 -4.02
CA TYR A 157 -34.94 14.26 -4.79
C TYR A 157 -35.81 13.00 -5.01
N GLY A 158 -37.11 13.12 -4.80
CA GLY A 158 -38.06 12.02 -4.98
C GLY A 158 -38.05 10.96 -3.88
N GLN A 159 -37.19 11.07 -2.84
CA GLN A 159 -37.10 10.11 -1.73
C GLN A 159 -37.82 10.58 -0.44
N GLY A 160 -38.51 11.72 -0.47
CA GLY A 160 -39.28 12.23 0.66
C GLY A 160 -38.41 12.53 1.89
N GLU A 161 -38.74 11.93 3.04
CA GLU A 161 -38.01 12.12 4.30
C GLU A 161 -36.92 11.07 4.58
N THR A 162 -36.73 10.12 3.66
CA THR A 162 -35.78 9.02 3.82
C THR A 162 -34.34 9.53 3.78
N ASP A 163 -33.52 9.05 4.72
CA ASP A 163 -32.10 9.32 4.77
C ASP A 163 -31.37 8.47 3.71
N VAL A 164 -30.57 9.12 2.86
CA VAL A 164 -29.82 8.46 1.78
C VAL A 164 -28.35 8.21 2.10
N VAL A 165 -27.91 8.51 3.34
CA VAL A 165 -26.55 8.24 3.80
C VAL A 165 -26.30 6.73 3.88
N ALA A 166 -25.32 6.28 3.11
CA ALA A 166 -24.87 4.89 3.03
C ALA A 166 -23.70 4.60 3.99
N SER A 167 -22.73 5.52 4.03
CA SER A 167 -21.48 5.35 4.76
C SER A 167 -20.89 6.69 5.17
N LEU A 168 -20.18 6.68 6.30
CA LEU A 168 -19.48 7.83 6.86
C LEU A 168 -18.03 7.39 7.13
N ILE A 169 -17.08 7.96 6.40
CA ILE A 169 -15.66 7.61 6.49
C ILE A 169 -14.95 8.65 7.36
N PRO A 170 -14.51 8.29 8.59
CA PRO A 170 -13.83 9.21 9.50
C PRO A 170 -12.35 9.40 9.12
N ALA A 171 -11.71 10.40 9.72
CA ALA A 171 -10.27 10.62 9.65
C ALA A 171 -9.62 10.49 11.03
N ILE A 172 -8.36 10.03 11.07
CA ILE A 172 -7.55 9.96 12.29
C ILE A 172 -6.47 11.05 12.21
N ILE A 173 -6.30 11.79 13.30
CA ILE A 173 -5.31 12.85 13.45
C ILE A 173 -4.45 12.54 14.67
N VAL A 174 -3.18 12.93 14.62
CA VAL A 174 -2.21 12.86 15.73
C VAL A 174 -1.84 14.29 16.12
N VAL A 175 -1.83 14.60 17.42
CA VAL A 175 -1.35 15.90 17.94
C VAL A 175 -0.16 15.63 18.85
N THR A 176 0.99 16.25 18.62
CA THR A 176 2.20 16.03 19.43
C THR A 176 2.61 17.27 20.18
N ALA A 177 3.28 17.09 21.34
CA ALA A 177 3.83 18.21 22.11
C ALA A 177 4.87 18.95 21.29
N GLU A 178 5.04 20.24 21.58
CA GLU A 178 5.95 21.15 20.89
C GLU A 178 7.43 20.84 21.22
N GLU A 179 7.90 19.67 20.80
CA GLU A 179 9.29 19.40 20.47
C GLU A 179 9.31 19.13 18.96
N THR A 180 10.24 19.75 18.23
CA THR A 180 10.40 19.58 16.78
C THR A 180 10.41 18.11 16.39
N ILE A 181 9.31 17.60 15.86
CA ILE A 181 9.27 16.38 15.08
C ILE A 181 8.80 16.78 13.70
N GLN A 182 9.74 16.76 12.73
CA GLN A 182 9.36 16.78 11.33
C GLN A 182 8.36 15.65 11.11
N GLN A 183 7.17 15.96 10.58
CA GLN A 183 6.28 14.98 9.95
C GLN A 183 7.16 14.02 9.13
N PRO A 184 6.93 12.69 9.12
CA PRO A 184 7.68 11.80 8.25
C PRO A 184 7.72 12.42 6.84
N GLN A 185 8.89 12.94 6.45
CA GLN A 185 9.06 13.76 5.26
C GLN A 185 9.66 12.83 4.23
N THR A 186 8.92 12.40 3.20
CA THR A 186 9.56 11.57 2.18
C THR A 186 10.55 12.42 1.41
N THR A 187 11.81 11.99 1.35
CA THR A 187 12.87 12.71 0.62
C THR A 187 13.32 11.89 -0.58
N LEU A 188 13.71 12.62 -1.62
CA LEU A 188 14.40 12.04 -2.77
C LEU A 188 15.81 12.64 -2.85
N SER A 189 16.79 11.79 -3.07
CA SER A 189 18.17 12.20 -3.27
C SER A 189 18.82 11.44 -4.42
N MET A 190 19.74 12.09 -5.10
CA MET A 190 20.60 11.44 -6.08
C MET A 190 21.88 10.96 -5.44
N PHE A 191 22.39 9.82 -5.91
CA PHE A 191 23.61 9.22 -5.36
C PHE A 191 24.62 8.88 -6.46
N PRO A 192 25.90 9.27 -6.34
CA PRO A 192 26.45 10.10 -5.27
C PRO A 192 26.09 11.59 -5.45
N VAL A 193 26.09 12.36 -4.35
CA VAL A 193 25.79 13.81 -4.35
C VAL A 193 26.80 14.59 -5.18
N THR A 194 28.05 14.16 -5.20
CA THR A 194 29.09 14.68 -6.08
C THR A 194 29.71 13.56 -6.88
N LEU A 195 29.78 13.70 -8.20
CA LEU A 195 30.42 12.73 -9.09
C LEU A 195 31.39 13.43 -10.02
N SER A 196 32.54 12.80 -10.28
CA SER A 196 33.49 13.26 -11.31
C SER A 196 33.56 12.24 -12.43
N VAL A 197 33.39 12.69 -13.67
CA VAL A 197 33.43 11.86 -14.89
C VAL A 197 34.29 12.53 -15.96
N SER A 198 34.75 11.75 -16.93
CA SER A 198 35.45 12.29 -18.10
C SER A 198 34.48 12.54 -19.25
N SER A 199 34.77 13.52 -20.11
CA SER A 199 34.06 13.71 -21.37
C SER A 199 34.03 12.39 -22.18
N GLY A 200 32.87 12.00 -22.70
CA GLY A 200 32.63 10.74 -23.41
C GLY A 200 32.41 9.52 -22.51
N GLN A 201 32.51 9.65 -21.19
CA GLN A 201 32.29 8.55 -20.26
C GLN A 201 30.79 8.29 -20.05
N ARG A 202 30.40 7.00 -20.10
CA ARG A 202 29.09 6.55 -19.62
C ARG A 202 29.09 6.34 -18.10
N PHE A 203 28.03 6.77 -17.44
CA PHE A 203 27.86 6.61 -16.00
C PHE A 203 26.39 6.44 -15.61
N TYR A 204 26.17 5.97 -14.39
CA TYR A 204 24.84 5.73 -13.83
C TYR A 204 24.60 6.60 -12.61
N LEU A 205 23.38 7.11 -12.47
CA LEU A 205 22.96 7.96 -11.36
C LEU A 205 21.64 7.46 -10.75
N PRO A 206 21.73 6.67 -9.68
CA PRO A 206 20.56 6.26 -8.90
C PRO A 206 19.82 7.42 -8.23
N VAL A 207 18.49 7.31 -8.18
CA VAL A 207 17.59 8.13 -7.36
C VAL A 207 17.12 7.30 -6.18
N LYS A 208 17.47 7.73 -4.97
CA LYS A 208 17.11 7.11 -3.70
C LYS A 208 15.89 7.82 -3.11
N MET A 209 14.97 7.03 -2.55
CA MET A 209 13.87 7.51 -1.72
C MET A 209 14.15 7.11 -0.27
N ASN A 210 13.91 8.04 0.65
CA ASN A 210 13.74 7.74 2.07
C ASN A 210 12.31 8.14 2.46
N THR A 211 11.47 7.17 2.82
CA THR A 211 10.08 7.47 3.19
C THR A 211 9.95 8.12 4.56
N ASN A 212 10.99 8.07 5.39
CA ASN A 212 11.03 8.55 6.77
C ASN A 212 9.85 8.06 7.62
N GLY A 213 9.32 6.87 7.31
CA GLY A 213 8.16 6.28 7.99
C GLY A 213 6.84 6.39 7.22
N ASN A 214 6.77 7.19 6.15
CA ASN A 214 5.59 7.25 5.29
C ASN A 214 5.35 5.93 4.55
N LYS A 215 4.06 5.61 4.40
CA LYS A 215 3.55 4.49 3.60
C LYS A 215 3.35 4.93 2.16
N VAL A 216 4.38 4.77 1.34
CA VAL A 216 4.38 5.22 -0.06
C VAL A 216 3.75 4.15 -0.96
N THR A 217 2.91 4.59 -1.89
CA THR A 217 2.22 3.74 -2.87
C THR A 217 2.60 4.05 -4.31
N GLY A 218 3.22 5.20 -4.58
CA GLY A 218 3.71 5.49 -5.92
C GLY A 218 4.57 6.74 -5.98
N VAL A 219 5.32 6.84 -7.07
CA VAL A 219 6.09 8.02 -7.46
C VAL A 219 5.91 8.25 -8.96
N ASP A 220 5.62 9.49 -9.33
CA ASP A 220 5.76 10.00 -10.70
C ASP A 220 7.01 10.87 -10.72
N LEU A 221 8.14 10.28 -11.12
CA LEU A 221 9.47 10.88 -11.03
C LEU A 221 9.79 11.65 -12.30
N VAL A 222 10.21 12.91 -12.14
CA VAL A 222 10.74 13.75 -13.20
C VAL A 222 12.12 14.28 -12.79
N VAL A 223 13.12 14.04 -13.64
CA VAL A 223 14.51 14.45 -13.44
C VAL A 223 14.95 15.35 -14.58
N LEU A 224 15.63 16.44 -14.24
CA LEU A 224 16.15 17.45 -15.16
C LEU A 224 17.67 17.38 -15.23
N TYR A 225 18.22 17.57 -16.43
CA TYR A 225 19.66 17.66 -16.68
C TYR A 225 19.95 18.54 -17.91
N ASP A 226 21.16 19.10 -17.96
CA ASP A 226 21.59 19.96 -19.07
C ASP A 226 22.13 19.13 -20.26
N THR A 227 21.47 19.26 -21.42
CA THR A 227 21.81 18.53 -22.66
C THR A 227 23.10 19.00 -23.34
N ASN A 228 23.65 20.15 -22.92
CA ASN A 228 24.98 20.57 -23.34
C ASN A 228 26.06 19.70 -22.67
N TYR A 229 25.81 19.27 -21.44
CA TYR A 229 26.77 18.52 -20.64
C TYR A 229 26.54 17.01 -20.68
N PHE A 230 25.30 16.54 -20.89
CA PHE A 230 24.97 15.12 -20.90
C PHE A 230 24.13 14.72 -22.11
N ASP A 231 24.35 13.48 -22.56
CA ASP A 231 23.41 12.73 -23.38
C ASP A 231 22.72 11.69 -22.49
N GLY A 232 21.44 11.89 -22.18
CA GLY A 232 20.67 10.94 -21.38
C GLY A 232 20.26 9.74 -22.22
N LYS A 233 20.74 8.55 -21.84
CA LYS A 233 20.52 7.32 -22.61
C LYS A 233 19.26 6.59 -22.18
N ASN A 234 19.05 6.47 -20.88
CA ASN A 234 17.96 5.66 -20.33
C ASN A 234 17.61 6.09 -18.90
N ILE A 235 16.40 5.77 -18.48
CA ILE A 235 15.98 5.73 -17.07
C ILE A 235 15.26 4.41 -16.84
N SER A 236 15.72 3.65 -15.85
CA SER A 236 15.13 2.35 -15.49
C SER A 236 14.56 2.38 -14.08
N LYS A 237 13.52 1.58 -13.85
CA LYS A 237 12.91 1.41 -12.53
C LYS A 237 13.91 0.78 -11.55
N GLY A 238 13.92 1.31 -10.33
CA GLY A 238 14.63 0.72 -9.19
C GLY A 238 13.85 -0.39 -8.48
N GLY A 239 14.44 -0.95 -7.43
CA GLY A 239 13.84 -2.06 -6.67
C GLY A 239 12.82 -1.64 -5.62
N PHE A 240 12.84 -0.38 -5.18
CA PHE A 240 12.11 0.05 -3.98
C PHE A 240 10.59 0.05 -4.18
N LEU A 241 10.12 0.42 -5.38
CA LEU A 241 8.72 0.27 -5.78
C LEU A 241 8.60 -0.91 -6.78
N PRO A 242 7.72 -1.89 -6.50
CA PRO A 242 7.74 -3.19 -7.17
C PRO A 242 7.30 -3.13 -8.63
N THR A 243 6.44 -2.19 -9.00
CA THR A 243 5.79 -2.17 -10.32
C THR A 243 6.14 -0.89 -11.10
N GLU A 244 6.47 -1.04 -12.37
CA GLU A 244 6.57 0.10 -13.30
C GLU A 244 5.16 0.42 -13.80
N PHE A 245 4.71 1.65 -13.62
CA PHE A 245 3.40 2.12 -14.06
C PHE A 245 3.47 2.81 -15.41
N THR A 246 4.52 3.60 -15.63
CA THR A 246 4.81 4.24 -16.92
C THR A 246 6.28 4.02 -17.24
N SER A 247 6.54 3.56 -18.46
CA SER A 247 7.89 3.26 -18.89
C SER A 247 8.79 4.49 -18.87
N GLY A 248 10.05 4.27 -18.51
CA GLY A 248 11.07 5.30 -18.54
C GLY A 248 11.19 5.99 -19.91
N THR A 249 11.17 7.33 -19.92
CA THR A 249 11.43 8.13 -21.14
C THR A 249 12.53 9.14 -20.87
N VAL A 250 13.43 9.34 -21.83
CA VAL A 250 14.46 10.37 -21.77
C VAL A 250 14.40 11.20 -23.05
N VAL A 251 14.01 12.46 -22.94
CA VAL A 251 13.83 13.38 -24.08
C VAL A 251 14.23 14.78 -23.65
N ASP A 252 15.09 15.42 -24.43
CA ASP A 252 15.42 16.86 -24.33
C ASP A 252 15.73 17.36 -22.91
N GLY A 253 16.62 16.68 -22.19
CA GLY A 253 17.04 17.11 -20.84
C GLY A 253 16.09 16.71 -19.72
N VAL A 254 15.04 15.94 -20.04
CA VAL A 254 14.06 15.45 -19.07
C VAL A 254 14.02 13.93 -19.10
N ALA A 255 14.16 13.31 -17.94
CA ALA A 255 13.95 11.88 -17.73
C ALA A 255 12.73 11.66 -16.82
N LYS A 256 11.80 10.81 -17.24
CA LYS A 256 10.55 10.52 -16.52
C LYS A 256 10.35 9.03 -16.34
N ILE A 257 9.81 8.63 -15.19
CA ILE A 257 9.35 7.26 -14.93
C ILE A 257 8.32 7.26 -13.80
N ALA A 258 7.27 6.45 -13.91
CA ALA A 258 6.30 6.28 -12.83
C ALA A 258 6.38 4.85 -12.29
N THR A 259 6.49 4.70 -10.97
CA THR A 259 6.56 3.40 -10.31
C THR A 259 5.60 3.35 -9.12
N VAL A 260 5.01 2.19 -8.85
CA VAL A 260 3.93 2.03 -7.88
C VAL A 260 4.09 0.74 -7.07
N SER A 261 3.44 0.72 -5.91
CA SER A 261 3.16 -0.47 -5.10
C SER A 261 1.64 -0.61 -4.89
N LEU A 262 1.21 -1.76 -4.40
CA LEU A 262 -0.19 -1.96 -4.08
C LEU A 262 -0.57 -1.16 -2.83
N VAL A 263 -1.77 -0.57 -2.83
CA VAL A 263 -2.30 0.12 -1.63
C VAL A 263 -2.44 -0.79 -0.41
N SER A 264 -2.54 -2.11 -0.62
CA SER A 264 -2.55 -3.12 0.44
C SER A 264 -1.14 -3.49 0.95
N GLN A 265 -0.09 -3.07 0.24
CA GLN A 265 1.31 -3.32 0.55
C GLN A 265 2.16 -2.07 0.25
N PRO A 266 1.93 -0.96 0.97
CA PRO A 266 2.73 0.24 0.81
C PRO A 266 4.19 -0.01 1.21
N VAL A 267 5.12 0.71 0.60
CA VAL A 267 6.55 0.61 0.91
C VAL A 267 6.93 1.64 1.99
N VAL A 268 7.82 1.23 2.88
CA VAL A 268 8.36 2.07 3.97
C VAL A 268 9.86 1.79 4.08
N GLY A 269 10.66 2.82 4.33
CA GLY A 269 12.11 2.71 4.53
C GLY A 269 12.90 3.47 3.46
N GLU A 270 14.09 2.98 3.15
CA GLU A 270 14.95 3.60 2.15
C GLU A 270 15.26 2.64 0.99
N GLY A 271 15.33 3.14 -0.23
CA GLY A 271 15.75 2.35 -1.39
C GLY A 271 15.81 3.12 -2.70
N ILE A 272 16.27 2.44 -3.76
CA ILE A 272 16.41 3.03 -5.09
C ILE A 272 15.10 2.90 -5.85
N ILE A 273 14.57 4.02 -6.35
CA ILE A 273 13.32 4.07 -7.12
C ILE A 273 13.55 4.16 -8.63
N ALA A 274 14.69 4.69 -9.06
CA ALA A 274 15.09 4.75 -10.46
C ALA A 274 16.61 4.82 -10.62
N VAL A 275 17.13 4.48 -11.79
CA VAL A 275 18.54 4.65 -12.15
C VAL A 275 18.63 5.29 -13.54
N LEU A 276 19.32 6.42 -13.65
CA LEU A 276 19.57 7.11 -14.92
C LEU A 276 20.90 6.63 -15.53
N GLU A 277 20.95 6.50 -16.85
CA GLU A 277 22.17 6.28 -17.64
C GLU A 277 22.47 7.54 -18.46
N PHE A 278 23.69 8.05 -18.31
CA PHE A 278 24.17 9.23 -19.03
C PHE A 278 25.48 8.93 -19.76
N GLU A 279 25.75 9.71 -20.82
CA GLU A 279 27.07 9.87 -21.42
C GLU A 279 27.48 11.34 -21.31
N ALA A 280 28.65 11.63 -20.72
CA ALA A 280 29.14 13.01 -20.56
C ALA A 280 29.59 13.59 -21.91
N LYS A 281 29.26 14.85 -22.21
CA LYS A 281 29.53 15.50 -23.50
C LYS A 281 30.59 16.60 -23.44
N THR A 282 30.41 17.57 -22.57
CA THR A 282 31.24 18.78 -22.52
C THR A 282 31.81 18.97 -21.12
N THR A 283 33.05 19.43 -21.05
CA THR A 283 33.74 19.64 -19.78
C THR A 283 33.17 20.83 -19.02
N GLY A 284 33.13 20.73 -17.70
CA GLY A 284 32.61 21.75 -16.80
C GLY A 284 31.83 21.12 -15.66
N THR A 285 31.17 21.94 -14.85
CA THR A 285 30.39 21.46 -13.69
C THR A 285 28.92 21.83 -13.90
N THR A 286 28.04 20.85 -13.70
CA THR A 286 26.59 21.03 -13.83
C THR A 286 25.86 20.13 -12.82
N THR A 287 24.55 20.28 -12.72
CA THR A 287 23.72 19.52 -11.79
C THR A 287 22.69 18.66 -12.52
N VAL A 288 22.38 17.51 -11.94
CA VAL A 288 21.18 16.73 -12.25
C VAL A 288 20.23 16.89 -11.07
N SER A 289 18.99 17.31 -11.31
CA SER A 289 18.03 17.68 -10.27
C SER A 289 16.69 16.99 -10.43
N ILE A 290 15.96 16.83 -9.32
CA ILE A 290 14.58 16.31 -9.33
C ILE A 290 13.63 17.50 -9.53
N ASP A 291 12.75 17.42 -10.52
CA ASP A 291 11.79 18.49 -10.85
C ASP A 291 10.76 18.67 -9.72
N ALA A 292 10.33 19.91 -9.51
CA ALA A 292 9.20 20.32 -8.67
C ALA A 292 7.89 19.59 -9.03
N SER A 293 7.70 19.17 -10.28
CA SER A 293 6.53 18.42 -10.72
C SER A 293 6.47 16.99 -10.17
N THR A 294 7.57 16.43 -9.66
CA THR A 294 7.61 15.07 -9.10
C THR A 294 6.59 14.90 -7.97
N GLN A 295 5.78 13.85 -8.05
CA GLN A 295 4.75 13.51 -7.06
C GLN A 295 5.06 12.19 -6.37
N ILE A 296 4.83 12.11 -5.06
CA ILE A 296 4.85 10.87 -4.28
C ILE A 296 3.49 10.68 -3.63
N SER A 297 2.82 9.58 -3.96
CA SER A 297 1.55 9.19 -3.37
C SER A 297 1.77 8.22 -2.21
N GLY A 298 0.90 8.27 -1.21
CA GLY A 298 0.88 7.28 -0.15
C GLY A 298 -0.46 7.19 0.57
N LEU A 299 -0.52 6.32 1.58
CA LEU A 299 -1.71 6.13 2.40
C LEU A 299 -1.78 7.24 3.46
N GLY A 300 -2.80 8.11 3.39
CA GLY A 300 -2.95 9.21 4.35
C GLY A 300 -3.71 10.43 3.84
N GLY A 301 -3.96 10.52 2.53
CA GLY A 301 -4.73 11.61 1.92
C GLY A 301 -3.90 12.86 1.57
N ASP A 302 -2.60 12.89 1.89
CA ASP A 302 -1.71 13.97 1.48
C ASP A 302 -1.57 14.01 -0.06
N PRO A 303 -1.65 15.19 -0.70
CA PRO A 303 -1.59 15.30 -2.16
C PRO A 303 -0.20 14.97 -2.72
N ASN A 304 0.87 15.20 -1.96
CA ASN A 304 2.24 14.82 -2.28
C ASN A 304 3.06 14.64 -0.99
N LEU A 305 3.61 13.45 -0.78
CA LEU A 305 4.45 13.14 0.39
C LEU A 305 5.89 13.66 0.26
N LEU A 306 6.28 14.16 -0.92
CA LEU A 306 7.63 14.62 -1.19
C LEU A 306 7.92 15.96 -0.51
N ALA A 307 8.82 15.91 0.45
CA ALA A 307 9.20 17.02 1.31
C ALA A 307 10.48 17.73 0.87
N ALA A 308 11.48 16.95 0.45
CA ALA A 308 12.80 17.47 0.10
C ALA A 308 13.41 16.72 -1.08
N ARG A 309 14.24 17.44 -1.83
CA ARG A 309 14.92 16.98 -3.03
C ARG A 309 16.40 17.34 -2.91
N GLU A 310 17.27 16.35 -3.04
CA GLU A 310 18.72 16.56 -3.10
C GLU A 310 19.23 16.22 -4.50
N SER A 311 19.89 17.20 -5.12
CA SER A 311 20.45 17.10 -6.47
C SER A 311 21.88 16.58 -6.42
N SER A 312 22.35 16.02 -7.54
CA SER A 312 23.76 15.68 -7.71
C SER A 312 24.50 16.74 -8.51
N THR A 313 25.68 17.13 -8.04
CA THR A 313 26.64 17.95 -8.79
C THR A 313 27.65 17.05 -9.50
N ILE A 314 27.79 17.24 -10.80
CA ILE A 314 28.67 16.43 -11.64
C ILE A 314 29.74 17.33 -12.25
N THR A 315 31.00 16.95 -12.08
CA THR A 315 32.14 17.61 -12.71
C THR A 315 32.66 16.75 -13.84
N ILE A 316 32.66 17.31 -15.05
CA ILE A 316 33.12 16.65 -16.27
C ILE A 316 34.50 17.19 -16.62
N GLY A 317 35.51 16.34 -16.47
CA GLY A 317 36.89 16.63 -16.88
C GLY A 317 37.15 16.31 -18.35
N GLN A 318 38.25 16.84 -18.88
CA GLN A 318 38.82 16.34 -20.15
C GLN A 318 39.15 14.85 -20.01
N VAL A 319 39.15 14.10 -21.12
CA VAL A 319 39.74 12.76 -21.14
C VAL A 319 41.22 12.90 -20.77
N ALA A 320 41.59 12.43 -19.59
CA ALA A 320 42.94 12.61 -19.08
C ALA A 320 43.95 11.78 -19.89
N ILE A 321 44.72 12.44 -20.73
CA ILE A 321 46.02 11.93 -21.19
C ILE A 321 47.04 12.40 -20.14
N SER A 322 47.37 11.53 -19.19
CA SER A 322 48.18 11.83 -17.99
C SER A 322 49.63 12.21 -18.35
N PRO A 323 50.31 13.12 -17.63
CA PRO A 323 50.87 12.76 -16.31
C PRO A 323 50.75 13.85 -15.21
N GLY A 324 50.36 13.42 -14.00
CA GLY A 324 51.03 13.85 -12.76
C GLY A 324 50.37 14.90 -11.83
N ILE A 325 49.82 14.38 -10.73
CA ILE A 325 49.74 14.95 -9.36
C ILE A 325 48.78 16.13 -9.11
N GLY A 326 47.65 15.82 -8.47
CA GLY A 326 46.70 16.80 -7.91
C GLY A 326 45.38 16.19 -7.42
N GLY A 327 45.41 15.18 -6.54
CA GLY A 327 44.32 14.87 -5.59
C GLY A 327 42.88 14.64 -6.07
N THR A 328 42.64 14.29 -7.34
CA THR A 328 41.36 13.71 -7.78
C THR A 328 41.43 12.19 -7.64
N CYS A 329 40.35 11.55 -7.20
CA CYS A 329 40.26 10.09 -7.10
C CYS A 329 40.28 9.48 -8.52
N VAL A 330 41.48 9.19 -9.06
CA VAL A 330 41.74 8.66 -10.41
C VAL A 330 41.77 7.12 -10.45
N ALA A 331 41.22 6.44 -9.44
CA ALA A 331 41.18 4.98 -9.49
C ALA A 331 40.23 4.54 -10.60
N ALA A 332 40.75 3.71 -11.52
CA ALA A 332 39.96 3.13 -12.59
C ALA A 332 38.73 2.41 -12.01
N VAL A 333 37.59 2.52 -12.70
CA VAL A 333 36.38 1.79 -12.33
C VAL A 333 36.72 0.30 -12.23
N PRO A 334 36.40 -0.38 -11.12
CA PRO A 334 36.63 -1.82 -11.00
C PRO A 334 35.93 -2.58 -12.13
N SER A 335 36.47 -3.71 -12.57
CA SER A 335 35.72 -4.58 -13.47
C SER A 335 34.50 -5.18 -12.76
N ILE A 336 33.49 -5.56 -13.52
CA ILE A 336 32.35 -6.32 -12.99
C ILE A 336 32.88 -7.66 -12.43
N PRO A 337 32.54 -8.04 -11.19
CA PRO A 337 32.95 -9.33 -10.64
C PRO A 337 32.41 -10.49 -11.50
N SER A 338 33.29 -11.44 -11.81
CA SER A 338 32.96 -12.64 -12.60
C SER A 338 32.89 -13.89 -11.71
N ASN A 339 32.40 -14.99 -12.29
CA ASN A 339 32.19 -16.27 -11.59
C ASN A 339 31.37 -16.12 -10.30
N PHE A 340 30.36 -15.26 -10.31
CA PHE A 340 29.47 -15.07 -9.16
C PHE A 340 28.55 -16.28 -9.00
N THR A 341 28.58 -16.89 -7.83
CA THR A 341 27.77 -18.07 -7.50
C THR A 341 27.07 -17.89 -6.16
N ALA A 342 25.84 -18.39 -6.08
CA ALA A 342 25.05 -18.46 -4.86
C ALA A 342 24.79 -19.93 -4.50
N ARG A 343 25.15 -20.33 -3.28
CA ARG A 343 25.00 -21.70 -2.77
C ARG A 343 24.13 -21.69 -1.53
N THR A 344 23.17 -22.61 -1.46
CA THR A 344 22.37 -22.84 -0.26
C THR A 344 23.28 -23.20 0.92
N GLY A 345 23.28 -22.37 1.96
CA GLY A 345 23.92 -22.64 3.24
C GLY A 345 22.97 -23.35 4.20
N SER A 346 23.44 -23.69 5.41
CA SER A 346 22.60 -24.24 6.46
C SER A 346 21.85 -23.14 7.23
N SER A 347 20.67 -23.47 7.75
CA SER A 347 19.90 -22.61 8.68
C SER A 347 19.56 -21.22 8.16
N ASN A 348 18.74 -21.14 7.11
CA ASN A 348 18.24 -19.86 6.58
C ASN A 348 19.36 -18.93 6.05
N LYS A 349 20.39 -19.51 5.41
CA LYS A 349 21.55 -18.78 4.88
C LYS A 349 21.80 -19.12 3.42
N VAL A 350 22.39 -18.17 2.70
CA VAL A 350 22.96 -18.38 1.37
C VAL A 350 24.40 -17.87 1.38
N GLU A 351 25.31 -18.73 0.93
CA GLU A 351 26.73 -18.43 0.78
C GLU A 351 27.00 -17.96 -0.65
N LEU A 352 27.67 -16.83 -0.78
CA LEU A 352 27.99 -16.17 -2.04
C LEU A 352 29.50 -16.18 -2.25
N SER A 353 29.94 -16.39 -3.49
CA SER A 353 31.35 -16.29 -3.87
C SER A 353 31.53 -15.71 -5.27
N TRP A 354 32.62 -14.96 -5.49
CA TRP A 354 32.99 -14.37 -6.79
C TRP A 354 34.50 -14.33 -6.98
N SER A 355 34.94 -14.01 -8.20
CA SER A 355 36.36 -13.76 -8.47
C SER A 355 36.79 -12.37 -7.99
N SER A 356 37.99 -12.28 -7.43
CA SER A 356 38.58 -10.99 -7.04
C SER A 356 38.80 -10.10 -8.26
N VAL A 357 38.54 -8.81 -8.08
CA VAL A 357 38.74 -7.74 -9.05
C VAL A 357 39.82 -6.80 -8.53
N SER A 358 40.71 -6.34 -9.41
CA SER A 358 41.75 -5.36 -9.07
C SER A 358 41.16 -3.96 -8.90
N ASN A 359 41.87 -3.08 -8.19
CA ASN A 359 41.44 -1.70 -7.90
C ASN A 359 40.12 -1.61 -7.11
N VAL A 360 39.89 -2.53 -6.16
CA VAL A 360 38.69 -2.58 -5.32
C VAL A 360 39.03 -2.27 -3.86
N THR A 361 38.23 -1.40 -3.23
CA THR A 361 38.28 -1.20 -1.77
C THR A 361 37.19 -1.99 -1.05
N HIS A 362 36.06 -2.25 -1.72
CA HIS A 362 34.98 -3.08 -1.19
C HIS A 362 34.07 -3.65 -2.27
N TYR A 363 33.29 -4.67 -1.91
CA TYR A 363 32.18 -5.16 -2.74
C TYR A 363 30.85 -4.78 -2.11
N GLY A 364 29.84 -4.63 -2.95
CA GLY A 364 28.45 -4.51 -2.54
C GLY A 364 27.60 -5.64 -3.09
N ILE A 365 26.62 -6.09 -2.32
CA ILE A 365 25.73 -7.20 -2.64
C ILE A 365 24.31 -6.68 -2.65
N VAL A 366 23.54 -7.07 -3.67
CA VAL A 366 22.12 -6.78 -3.79
C VAL A 366 21.38 -8.09 -4.03
N TYR A 367 20.18 -8.23 -3.47
CA TYR A 367 19.39 -9.45 -3.64
C TYR A 367 17.89 -9.22 -3.46
N GLY A 368 17.08 -10.15 -3.96
CA GLY A 368 15.64 -10.09 -3.84
C GLY A 368 14.96 -11.40 -4.21
N LEU A 369 13.64 -11.37 -4.33
CA LEU A 369 12.80 -12.57 -4.50
C LEU A 369 12.46 -12.88 -5.96
N SER A 370 12.87 -12.03 -6.90
CA SER A 370 12.59 -12.19 -8.33
C SER A 370 13.83 -11.83 -9.16
N PRO A 371 14.03 -12.45 -10.34
CA PRO A 371 15.15 -12.14 -11.20
C PRO A 371 15.17 -10.66 -11.58
N GLY A 372 16.33 -10.02 -11.47
CA GLY A 372 16.54 -8.60 -11.78
C GLY A 372 15.87 -7.62 -10.80
N VAL A 373 15.26 -8.11 -9.72
CA VAL A 373 14.56 -7.29 -8.72
C VAL A 373 15.26 -7.43 -7.38
N TYR A 374 16.08 -6.44 -7.04
CA TYR A 374 16.82 -6.40 -5.78
C TYR A 374 16.16 -5.46 -4.79
N ILE A 375 15.68 -6.02 -3.67
CA ILE A 375 14.94 -5.31 -2.61
C ILE A 375 15.70 -5.26 -1.28
N TYR A 376 16.82 -5.97 -1.20
CA TYR A 376 17.73 -6.04 -0.06
C TYR A 376 19.18 -5.91 -0.54
N GLY A 377 20.09 -5.53 0.36
CA GLY A 377 21.51 -5.47 0.02
C GLY A 377 22.42 -5.07 1.17
N ALA A 378 23.72 -5.16 0.92
CA ALA A 378 24.80 -4.68 1.77
C ALA A 378 25.76 -3.89 0.88
N ALA A 379 25.84 -2.58 1.07
CA ALA A 379 26.60 -1.69 0.18
C ALA A 379 28.13 -1.87 0.30
N ASN A 380 28.60 -2.36 1.45
CA ASN A 380 30.01 -2.64 1.69
C ASN A 380 30.13 -3.89 2.56
N VAL A 381 30.69 -4.96 1.98
CA VAL A 381 31.01 -6.21 2.67
C VAL A 381 32.52 -6.39 2.86
N GLY A 382 33.28 -5.32 2.66
CA GLY A 382 34.74 -5.29 2.64
C GLY A 382 35.34 -5.78 1.32
N ASN A 383 36.67 -5.76 1.23
CA ASN A 383 37.42 -6.36 0.13
C ASN A 383 37.55 -7.89 0.32
N THR A 384 36.43 -8.58 0.24
CA THR A 384 36.31 -10.05 0.34
C THR A 384 35.78 -10.61 -0.98
N THR A 385 36.02 -11.89 -1.23
CA THR A 385 35.44 -12.63 -2.38
C THR A 385 34.32 -13.59 -1.98
N GLN A 386 33.94 -13.57 -0.70
CA GLN A 386 32.90 -14.43 -0.14
C GLN A 386 32.06 -13.66 0.87
N PHE A 387 30.76 -13.95 0.91
CA PHE A 387 29.84 -13.39 1.89
C PHE A 387 28.68 -14.33 2.19
N THR A 388 28.21 -14.35 3.44
CA THR A 388 27.05 -15.17 3.82
C THR A 388 25.88 -14.26 4.16
N VAL A 389 24.81 -14.38 3.38
CA VAL A 389 23.54 -13.73 3.69
C VAL A 389 22.80 -14.60 4.69
N THR A 390 22.39 -14.03 5.82
CA THR A 390 21.73 -14.75 6.93
C THR A 390 20.34 -14.20 7.19
N GLY A 391 19.52 -14.94 7.95
CA GLY A 391 18.17 -14.50 8.32
C GLY A 391 17.16 -14.55 7.17
N LEU A 392 17.45 -15.34 6.13
CA LEU A 392 16.57 -15.47 4.97
C LEU A 392 15.31 -16.29 5.32
N ALA A 393 14.19 -16.00 4.67
CA ALA A 393 13.00 -16.84 4.82
C ALA A 393 13.33 -18.28 4.37
N SER A 394 12.88 -19.27 5.14
CA SER A 394 13.13 -20.68 4.83
C SER A 394 12.47 -21.08 3.51
N SER A 395 13.08 -22.02 2.80
CA SER A 395 12.56 -22.58 1.53
C SER A 395 12.22 -21.54 0.46
N THR A 396 12.85 -20.36 0.53
CA THR A 396 12.55 -19.22 -0.36
C THR A 396 13.68 -19.02 -1.36
N ARG A 397 13.34 -18.80 -2.64
CA ARG A 397 14.32 -18.53 -3.70
C ARG A 397 14.69 -17.06 -3.68
N TYR A 398 15.99 -16.80 -3.66
CA TYR A 398 16.55 -15.46 -3.75
C TYR A 398 17.46 -15.35 -4.96
N TYR A 399 17.48 -14.16 -5.56
CA TYR A 399 18.30 -13.76 -6.70
C TYR A 399 19.28 -12.70 -6.21
N PHE A 400 20.55 -12.87 -6.49
CA PHE A 400 21.66 -12.09 -5.96
C PHE A 400 22.48 -11.52 -7.11
N ALA A 401 23.06 -10.35 -6.90
CA ALA A 401 24.14 -9.81 -7.72
C ALA A 401 25.17 -9.12 -6.82
N VAL A 402 26.40 -9.03 -7.33
CA VAL A 402 27.51 -8.33 -6.66
C VAL A 402 28.07 -7.26 -7.58
N PHE A 403 28.49 -6.14 -7.01
CA PHE A 403 29.29 -5.13 -7.70
C PHE A 403 30.58 -4.86 -6.92
N ALA A 404 31.60 -4.42 -7.64
CA ALA A 404 32.88 -4.02 -7.06
C ALA A 404 32.95 -2.50 -6.98
N ALA A 405 33.51 -1.97 -5.90
CA ALA A 405 33.65 -0.54 -5.71
C ALA A 405 35.01 -0.19 -5.11
N ASN A 406 35.52 0.98 -5.49
CA ASN A 406 36.61 1.63 -4.80
C ASN A 406 36.17 2.99 -4.27
N ASP A 407 37.10 3.72 -3.68
CA ASP A 407 36.82 5.02 -3.07
C ASP A 407 36.43 6.10 -4.10
N CYS A 408 36.50 5.77 -5.40
CA CYS A 408 36.20 6.68 -6.51
C CYS A 408 34.96 6.28 -7.33
N ALA A 409 34.72 4.98 -7.54
CA ALA A 409 33.72 4.47 -8.48
C ALA A 409 33.28 3.02 -8.18
N ALA A 410 32.08 2.67 -8.66
CA ALA A 410 31.52 1.32 -8.61
C ALA A 410 31.36 0.74 -10.03
N SER A 411 31.48 -0.58 -10.14
CA SER A 411 31.23 -1.34 -11.37
C SER A 411 29.74 -1.63 -11.55
N GLY A 412 29.37 -2.18 -12.71
CA GLY A 412 28.04 -2.75 -12.92
C GLY A 412 27.82 -4.03 -12.11
N PHE A 413 26.57 -4.49 -12.06
CA PHE A 413 26.25 -5.77 -11.40
C PHE A 413 26.81 -6.96 -12.17
N SER A 414 27.25 -7.98 -11.43
CA SER A 414 27.58 -9.29 -11.97
C SER A 414 26.40 -9.92 -12.70
N THR A 415 26.67 -11.00 -13.43
CA THR A 415 25.60 -11.93 -13.80
C THR A 415 24.87 -12.41 -12.55
N GLU A 416 23.55 -12.45 -12.60
CA GLU A 416 22.73 -12.81 -11.48
C GLU A 416 22.89 -14.30 -11.13
N ALA A 417 23.03 -14.59 -9.84
CA ALA A 417 22.99 -15.96 -9.31
C ALA A 417 21.78 -16.13 -8.40
N ASN A 418 21.25 -17.35 -8.28
CA ASN A 418 20.09 -17.60 -7.41
C ASN A 418 20.28 -18.87 -6.58
N ALA A 419 19.68 -18.89 -5.39
CA ALA A 419 19.72 -20.02 -4.49
C ALA A 419 18.43 -20.13 -3.67
N LEU A 420 18.13 -21.34 -3.18
CA LEU A 420 17.07 -21.57 -2.20
C LEU A 420 17.68 -21.45 -0.80
N SER A 421 17.03 -20.71 0.09
CA SER A 421 17.39 -20.72 1.52
C SER A 421 16.91 -22.04 2.16
N SER A 422 17.77 -22.73 2.92
CA SER A 422 17.40 -23.99 3.58
C SER A 422 16.57 -23.75 4.84
N THR A 423 15.77 -24.73 5.26
CA THR A 423 15.09 -24.68 6.56
C THR A 423 16.10 -24.75 7.70
N SER A 424 15.93 -23.87 8.70
CA SER A 424 16.55 -24.03 10.02
C SER A 424 16.22 -25.42 10.57
N THR A 425 17.18 -26.34 10.40
CA THR A 425 17.13 -27.66 10.99
C THR A 425 17.88 -27.55 12.31
N GLY A 426 17.14 -27.24 13.37
CA GLY A 426 17.51 -27.75 14.68
C GLY A 426 17.58 -29.27 14.54
N GLY A 427 18.77 -29.84 14.77
CA GLY A 427 19.05 -31.24 14.47
C GLY A 427 17.98 -32.19 15.03
N GLY A 428 17.44 -33.04 14.17
CA GLY A 428 16.47 -34.07 14.55
C GLY A 428 15.78 -34.68 13.33
N THR A 429 16.23 -35.85 12.92
CA THR A 429 15.66 -36.71 11.87
C THR A 429 14.18 -37.01 12.14
N ILE A 430 13.22 -36.59 11.29
CA ILE A 430 11.92 -37.29 11.13
C ILE A 430 11.37 -37.15 9.68
N LYS A 431 10.79 -38.25 9.20
CA LYS A 431 10.15 -38.55 7.90
C LYS A 431 9.04 -37.58 7.44
N LYS A 432 8.90 -37.54 6.10
CA LYS A 432 7.81 -37.04 5.23
C LYS A 432 6.37 -37.15 5.78
N THR A 433 5.66 -36.03 5.85
CA THR A 433 4.21 -35.85 5.57
C THR A 433 3.89 -34.37 5.26
N SER A 434 2.83 -34.14 4.48
CA SER A 434 2.25 -32.84 4.06
C SER A 434 0.82 -32.74 4.64
N PRO A 435 0.09 -31.60 4.59
CA PRO A 435 0.42 -30.19 4.91
C PRO A 435 -0.43 -29.67 6.10
N SER A 436 -0.05 -28.57 6.77
CA SER A 436 -1.01 -27.80 7.61
C SER A 436 -0.53 -26.38 7.90
N SER A 437 -1.44 -25.43 7.69
CA SER A 437 -1.33 -24.01 8.05
C SER A 437 -1.10 -23.79 9.54
N ALA A 438 -0.12 -22.96 9.89
CA ALA A 438 -0.10 -22.26 11.17
C ALA A 438 0.56 -20.88 11.02
N LEU A 439 -0.24 -19.84 11.26
CA LEU A 439 0.17 -18.46 11.44
C LEU A 439 0.95 -18.34 12.77
N ARG A 440 2.21 -17.88 12.77
CA ARG A 440 2.79 -17.21 13.96
C ARG A 440 4.07 -16.42 13.68
N THR A 441 3.93 -15.11 13.90
CA THR A 441 4.87 -14.10 14.44
C THR A 441 6.37 -14.21 14.11
N SER A 442 6.82 -13.27 13.28
CA SER A 442 8.21 -12.85 13.08
C SER A 442 8.86 -12.31 14.37
N PRO A 443 10.07 -12.73 14.76
CA PRO A 443 10.89 -12.01 15.72
C PRO A 443 11.72 -10.92 15.00
N GLN A 444 11.48 -9.68 15.40
CA GLN A 444 12.26 -8.48 15.06
C GLN A 444 13.68 -8.58 15.66
N PRO A 445 14.76 -8.27 14.92
CA PRO A 445 16.10 -8.18 15.49
C PRO A 445 16.26 -6.94 16.38
N SER A 446 16.84 -7.14 17.55
CA SER A 446 17.15 -6.10 18.55
C SER A 446 18.33 -5.24 18.08
N PHE A 447 18.15 -3.92 18.04
CA PHE A 447 19.25 -2.95 18.01
C PHE A 447 19.51 -2.44 19.42
N VAL A 448 20.76 -2.47 19.86
CA VAL A 448 21.22 -1.74 21.05
C VAL A 448 21.88 -0.44 20.56
N PRO A 449 21.43 0.76 20.98
CA PRO A 449 22.09 2.02 20.67
C PRO A 449 23.47 2.12 21.33
N ILE A 450 24.45 2.71 20.63
CA ILE A 450 25.78 3.01 21.16
C ILE A 450 25.70 4.33 21.93
N ASP A 451 26.09 4.33 23.21
CA ASP A 451 26.26 5.53 24.04
C ASP A 451 27.52 6.30 23.60
N PRO A 452 27.41 7.57 23.16
CA PRO A 452 28.54 8.36 22.70
C PRO A 452 29.53 8.79 23.80
N ASN A 453 29.27 8.49 25.08
CA ASN A 453 30.16 8.84 26.20
C ASN A 453 30.92 7.64 26.81
N GLN A 454 30.91 6.46 26.19
CA GLN A 454 31.78 5.36 26.63
C GLN A 454 33.15 5.35 25.91
N PRO A 455 34.27 5.24 26.66
CA PRO A 455 35.59 5.00 26.08
C PRO A 455 35.65 3.66 25.34
N ASN A 456 36.30 3.67 24.17
CA ASN A 456 36.48 2.53 23.26
C ASN A 456 37.09 1.29 23.97
N PRO A 457 36.42 0.12 23.98
CA PRO A 457 36.83 -1.03 24.80
C PRO A 457 37.87 -1.98 24.17
N PHE A 458 38.67 -1.53 23.18
CA PHE A 458 39.70 -2.39 22.57
C PHE A 458 41.14 -2.02 22.93
N LEU A 459 41.39 -1.70 24.20
CA LEU A 459 42.73 -1.79 24.78
C LEU A 459 42.74 -2.77 25.97
N GLN A 460 43.57 -3.80 25.81
CA GLN A 460 44.14 -4.73 26.81
C GLN A 460 43.39 -6.01 27.23
N THR A 461 43.87 -7.12 26.65
CA THR A 461 44.47 -8.31 27.30
C THR A 461 43.84 -8.90 28.57
N GLY A 462 43.43 -10.18 28.46
CA GLY A 462 43.70 -11.18 29.50
C GLY A 462 42.50 -11.77 30.26
N THR A 463 42.38 -13.10 30.13
CA THR A 463 41.85 -14.10 31.10
C THR A 463 40.37 -14.08 31.54
N GLN A 464 39.70 -15.20 31.23
CA GLN A 464 38.48 -15.74 31.87
C GLN A 464 38.75 -16.08 33.36
N PRO A 465 37.74 -16.07 34.27
CA PRO A 465 36.85 -17.24 34.48
C PRO A 465 35.36 -16.91 34.78
N SER A 466 34.53 -17.96 34.64
CA SER A 466 33.11 -18.18 35.05
C SER A 466 32.97 -18.38 36.58
N PRO A 467 31.81 -18.75 37.19
CA PRO A 467 30.37 -18.43 37.08
C PRO A 467 29.84 -17.79 38.41
N THR A 468 28.54 -17.47 38.58
CA THR A 468 27.75 -17.73 39.83
C THR A 468 26.23 -17.47 39.68
N LEU A 469 25.50 -18.31 40.42
CA LEU A 469 24.09 -18.67 40.59
C LEU A 469 23.02 -17.59 40.91
N ALA A 470 21.76 -18.03 40.73
CA ALA A 470 20.47 -17.43 41.07
C ALA A 470 20.23 -17.16 42.58
N PRO A 471 19.13 -16.46 42.95
CA PRO A 471 17.95 -17.12 43.58
C PRO A 471 16.60 -16.57 43.05
N LEU A 472 15.54 -17.38 42.83
CA LEU A 472 14.52 -17.98 43.73
C LEU A 472 13.48 -17.01 44.34
N PHE A 473 12.26 -17.56 44.49
CA PHE A 473 11.01 -17.12 45.15
C PHE A 473 9.88 -16.61 44.24
N VAL A 474 8.59 -16.95 44.41
CA VAL A 474 7.82 -18.08 45.00
C VAL A 474 6.32 -17.78 44.74
N SER A 475 5.48 -18.84 44.67
CA SER A 475 4.00 -18.99 44.76
C SER A 475 3.07 -17.75 44.85
N VAL A 476 1.83 -17.75 44.33
CA VAL A 476 0.62 -18.42 44.91
C VAL A 476 -0.58 -18.33 43.92
N PRO A 477 -1.48 -19.34 43.81
CA PRO A 477 -2.83 -19.30 43.17
C PRO A 477 -3.93 -19.15 44.25
N PRO A 478 -5.26 -19.34 44.04
CA PRO A 478 -6.07 -19.51 42.82
C PRO A 478 -7.28 -18.53 42.78
N GLU A 479 -8.06 -18.48 41.69
CA GLU A 479 -9.51 -18.35 41.83
C GLU A 479 -10.31 -18.88 40.64
N THR A 480 -11.31 -19.67 41.00
CA THR A 480 -12.38 -20.33 40.27
C THR A 480 -13.32 -19.37 39.57
N GLN A 481 -13.85 -19.75 38.40
CA GLN A 481 -15.24 -19.46 38.08
C GLN A 481 -15.90 -20.62 37.31
N GLU A 482 -17.16 -20.80 37.68
CA GLU A 482 -18.03 -21.96 37.51
C GLU A 482 -19.08 -21.68 36.43
N ALA A 483 -19.37 -22.73 35.66
CA ALA A 483 -20.61 -23.16 35.01
C ALA A 483 -21.45 -22.29 34.03
N ALA A 484 -22.08 -23.06 33.12
CA ALA A 484 -23.34 -22.88 32.39
C ALA A 484 -23.26 -22.18 31.02
N SER A 485 -24.00 -22.55 29.97
CA SER A 485 -24.83 -23.73 29.63
C SER A 485 -25.31 -23.54 28.16
N GLY A 486 -25.76 -24.62 27.49
CA GLY A 486 -26.57 -24.59 26.24
C GLY A 486 -25.75 -24.53 24.95
N SER A 487 -25.58 -25.59 24.16
CA SER A 487 -26.57 -26.39 23.41
C SER A 487 -27.47 -25.57 22.49
N GLY A 488 -27.49 -25.92 21.20
CA GLY A 488 -28.65 -25.66 20.34
C GLY A 488 -28.41 -24.76 19.13
N ILE A 489 -27.67 -25.28 18.16
CA ILE A 489 -27.79 -24.94 16.74
C ILE A 489 -29.27 -24.89 16.32
N LEU A 490 -29.80 -23.70 16.03
CA LEU A 490 -31.04 -23.55 15.27
C LEU A 490 -30.75 -22.88 13.93
N SER A 491 -31.02 -23.67 12.90
CA SER A 491 -30.85 -23.43 11.48
C SER A 491 -31.69 -22.25 10.96
N LEU A 492 -31.04 -21.36 10.21
CA LEU A 492 -31.70 -20.50 9.24
C LEU A 492 -32.31 -21.38 8.13
N LEU A 493 -33.62 -21.55 8.16
CA LEU A 493 -34.40 -22.10 7.04
C LEU A 493 -34.69 -20.97 6.04
N THR A 494 -34.12 -21.07 4.85
CA THR A 494 -34.37 -20.14 3.75
C THR A 494 -35.75 -20.38 3.11
N PRO A 495 -36.41 -19.33 2.58
CA PRO A 495 -37.77 -19.40 2.00
C PRO A 495 -37.89 -20.30 0.76
N VAL A 496 -36.77 -20.79 0.23
CA VAL A 496 -36.70 -21.65 -0.96
C VAL A 496 -37.27 -23.04 -0.69
N ARG A 497 -37.17 -23.58 0.54
CA ARG A 497 -37.72 -24.91 0.86
C ARG A 497 -39.25 -24.94 0.98
N LEU A 498 -39.89 -23.86 1.42
CA LEU A 498 -41.36 -23.78 1.51
C LEU A 498 -42.02 -23.77 0.13
N VAL A 499 -41.39 -23.13 -0.86
CA VAL A 499 -41.88 -23.10 -2.25
C VAL A 499 -41.76 -24.49 -2.90
N ILE A 500 -40.68 -25.23 -2.62
CA ILE A 500 -40.49 -26.59 -3.15
C ILE A 500 -41.51 -27.57 -2.53
N ILE A 501 -41.81 -27.46 -1.23
CA ILE A 501 -42.83 -28.30 -0.58
C ILE A 501 -44.24 -28.00 -1.11
N ALA A 502 -44.57 -26.72 -1.35
CA ALA A 502 -45.86 -26.34 -1.93
C ALA A 502 -46.02 -26.86 -3.37
N LEU A 503 -44.94 -26.87 -4.17
CA LEU A 503 -44.93 -27.42 -5.53
C LEU A 503 -45.09 -28.95 -5.54
N ILE A 504 -44.46 -29.67 -4.61
CA ILE A 504 -44.60 -31.13 -4.47
C ILE A 504 -46.03 -31.51 -4.07
N LEU A 505 -46.67 -30.73 -3.19
CA LEU A 505 -48.06 -30.98 -2.78
C LEU A 505 -49.08 -30.71 -3.91
N LEU A 506 -48.86 -29.68 -4.73
CA LEU A 506 -49.70 -29.40 -5.89
C LEU A 506 -49.56 -30.47 -6.99
N LEU A 507 -48.35 -30.95 -7.24
CA LEU A 507 -48.10 -32.06 -8.17
C LEU A 507 -48.67 -33.40 -7.67
N GLY A 508 -48.54 -33.67 -6.36
CA GLY A 508 -49.14 -34.85 -5.73
C GLY A 508 -50.67 -34.86 -5.79
N GLY A 509 -51.31 -33.70 -5.57
CA GLY A 509 -52.76 -33.53 -5.67
C GLY A 509 -53.30 -33.73 -7.09
N ALA A 510 -52.57 -33.24 -8.10
CA ALA A 510 -52.95 -33.42 -9.50
C ALA A 510 -52.85 -34.89 -9.96
N ILE A 511 -51.86 -35.64 -9.45
CA ILE A 511 -51.71 -37.07 -9.73
C ILE A 511 -52.83 -37.88 -9.07
N LEU A 512 -53.22 -37.54 -7.84
CA LEU A 512 -54.32 -38.20 -7.12
C LEU A 512 -55.69 -37.92 -7.76
N TYR A 513 -55.89 -36.70 -8.26
CA TYR A 513 -57.12 -36.33 -8.98
C TYR A 513 -57.28 -37.11 -10.30
N LEU A 514 -56.19 -37.31 -11.03
CA LEU A 514 -56.21 -38.07 -12.29
C LEU A 514 -56.39 -39.59 -12.10
N THR A 515 -55.92 -40.17 -11.00
CA THR A 515 -56.16 -41.59 -10.68
C THR A 515 -57.58 -41.86 -10.21
N PHE A 516 -58.18 -40.96 -9.42
CA PHE A 516 -59.59 -41.10 -9.02
C PHE A 516 -60.57 -40.88 -10.16
N HIS A 517 -60.28 -39.96 -11.10
CA HIS A 517 -61.17 -39.73 -12.23
C HIS A 517 -61.15 -40.88 -13.25
N LYS A 518 -60.04 -41.63 -13.35
CA LYS A 518 -59.96 -42.83 -14.21
C LYS A 518 -60.76 -44.02 -13.64
N SER A 519 -60.87 -44.15 -12.33
CA SER A 519 -61.63 -45.25 -11.70
C SER A 519 -63.16 -45.08 -11.81
N SER A 520 -63.66 -43.88 -12.13
CA SER A 520 -65.11 -43.61 -12.22
C SER A 520 -65.69 -43.82 -13.63
N VAL A 521 -64.86 -44.18 -14.61
CA VAL A 521 -65.26 -44.33 -16.03
C VAL A 521 -65.20 -45.79 -16.51
N GLU A 522 -64.75 -46.73 -15.67
CA GLU A 522 -64.72 -48.18 -15.95
C GLU A 522 -65.72 -48.99 -15.09
N SER A 523 -66.73 -48.34 -14.49
CA SER A 523 -67.89 -49.02 -13.88
C SER A 523 -69.07 -49.09 -14.84
#